data_AF-A0A6B8VZB0-F1
#
_entry.id   AF-A0A6B8VZB0-F1
#
_cell.length_a   1.000
_cell.length_b   1.000
_cell.length_c   1.000
_cell.angle_alpha   90.00
_cell.angle_beta   90.00
_cell.angle_gamma   90.00
#
_symmetry.space_group_name_H-M   'P 1'
#
loop_
_entity.id
_entity.type
_entity.pdbx_description
1 polymer ?
#
loop_
_entity_poly.entity_id
_entity_poly.type
_entity_poly.pdbx_seq_one_letter_code
_entity_poly.pdbx_strand_id
1 'polypeptide(L)'
;MTSKPCDCSCTDAVLLLSELLDGECTPAAQEKLRAKIASCPHCFEKLGVEEEIRAILRRSCAESAPVTLRRRISVSIRLERG
;
A
#
# COMPACT_ATOMS: atom_id res chain seq x y z
N MET A 1 1.29 -3.21 -31.34
CA MET A 1 2.28 -3.14 -30.24
C MET A 1 1.95 -4.26 -29.27
N THR A 2 2.59 -5.42 -29.42
CA THR A 2 2.33 -6.59 -28.58
C THR A 2 3.31 -6.58 -27.41
N SER A 3 2.82 -6.23 -26.22
CA SER A 3 3.54 -6.32 -24.96
C SER A 3 4.09 -7.72 -24.77
N LYS A 4 5.42 -7.83 -24.63
CA LYS A 4 6.13 -9.05 -24.27
C LYS A 4 5.56 -9.60 -22.95
N PRO A 5 5.26 -10.91 -22.83
CA PRO A 5 4.84 -11.48 -21.56
C PRO A 5 6.00 -11.33 -20.57
N CYS A 6 5.75 -10.62 -19.46
CA CYS A 6 6.69 -10.59 -18.35
C CYS A 6 6.77 -12.00 -17.76
N ASP A 7 7.98 -12.44 -17.41
CA ASP A 7 8.23 -13.69 -16.67
C ASP A 7 7.86 -13.55 -15.17
N CYS A 8 7.36 -12.38 -14.79
CA CYS A 8 6.62 -12.16 -13.57
C CYS A 8 5.15 -12.48 -13.86
N SER A 9 4.52 -13.38 -13.09
CA SER A 9 3.07 -13.59 -13.14
C SER A 9 2.34 -12.30 -12.75
N CYS A 10 2.25 -11.35 -13.70
CA CYS A 10 1.65 -10.02 -13.56
C CYS A 10 0.16 -10.06 -13.23
N THR A 11 -0.42 -11.27 -13.24
CA THR A 11 -1.81 -11.56 -12.99
C THR A 11 -2.30 -10.92 -11.68
N ASP A 12 -1.42 -10.82 -10.68
CA ASP A 12 -1.72 -10.21 -9.37
C ASP A 12 -0.81 -9.00 -9.04
N ALA A 13 -0.34 -8.27 -10.06
CA ALA A 13 0.49 -7.09 -9.84
C ALA A 13 -0.21 -6.07 -8.91
N VAL A 14 -1.54 -5.93 -9.02
CA VAL A 14 -2.33 -5.04 -8.15
C VAL A 14 -2.25 -5.46 -6.68
N LEU A 15 -2.44 -6.75 -6.38
CA LEU A 15 -2.40 -7.26 -5.00
C LEU A 15 -1.01 -7.07 -4.39
N LEU A 16 0.04 -7.41 -5.13
CA LEU A 16 1.41 -7.20 -4.69
C LEU A 16 1.71 -5.71 -4.44
N LEU A 17 1.26 -4.82 -5.32
CA LEU A 17 1.43 -3.38 -5.14
C LEU A 17 0.65 -2.87 -3.92
N SER A 18 -0.56 -3.37 -3.67
CA SER A 18 -1.33 -3.05 -2.47
C SER A 18 -0.61 -3.50 -1.20
N GLU A 19 -0.18 -4.75 -1.11
CA GLU A 19 0.57 -5.27 0.05
C GLU A 19 1.85 -4.46 0.34
N LEU A 20 2.54 -4.03 -0.73
CA LEU A 20 3.73 -3.17 -0.64
C LEU A 20 3.38 -1.78 -0.09
N LEU A 21 2.32 -1.15 -0.60
CA LEU A 21 1.95 0.24 -0.28
C LEU A 21 1.17 0.38 1.02
N ASP A 22 0.51 -0.69 1.48
CA ASP A 22 -0.15 -0.78 2.77
C ASP A 22 0.80 -1.15 3.93
N GLY A 23 2.02 -1.60 3.60
CA GLY A 23 3.00 -1.97 4.61
C GLY A 23 2.70 -3.32 5.27
N GLU A 24 1.94 -4.18 4.60
CA GLU A 24 1.60 -5.53 5.07
C GLU A 24 2.76 -6.52 4.87
N CYS A 25 3.80 -6.10 4.14
CA CYS A 25 5.01 -6.87 3.91
C CYS A 25 6.02 -6.77 5.05
N THR A 26 6.72 -7.88 5.32
CA THR A 26 7.99 -7.82 6.08
C THR A 26 9.04 -7.01 5.29
N PRO A 27 10.04 -6.40 5.95
CA PRO A 27 11.09 -5.64 5.25
C PRO A 27 11.80 -6.44 4.15
N ALA A 28 12.08 -7.73 4.41
CA ALA A 28 12.71 -8.62 3.44
C ALA A 28 11.80 -8.95 2.24
N ALA A 29 10.49 -9.08 2.46
CA ALA A 29 9.52 -9.26 1.37
C ALA A 29 9.39 -7.98 0.52
N GLN A 30 9.42 -6.82 1.19
CA GLN A 30 9.34 -5.51 0.55
C GLN A 30 10.48 -5.27 -0.44
N GLU A 31 11.71 -5.59 -0.03
CA GLU A 31 12.90 -5.44 -0.88
C GLU A 31 12.84 -6.36 -2.11
N LYS A 32 12.49 -7.64 -1.91
CA LYS A 32 12.31 -8.60 -3.01
C LYS A 32 11.27 -8.13 -4.01
N LEU A 33 10.15 -7.61 -3.51
CA LEU A 33 9.06 -7.15 -4.35
C LEU A 33 9.45 -5.90 -5.15
N ARG A 34 10.14 -4.93 -4.53
CA ARG A 34 10.69 -3.76 -5.23
C ARG A 34 11.66 -4.14 -6.34
N ALA A 35 12.57 -5.09 -6.08
CA ALA A 35 13.50 -5.58 -7.10
C ALA A 35 12.76 -6.23 -8.28
N LYS A 36 11.68 -6.97 -8.00
CA LYS A 36 10.83 -7.62 -9.01
C LYS A 36 10.00 -6.62 -9.83
N ILE A 37 9.55 -5.54 -9.22
CA ILE A 37 8.85 -4.45 -9.91
C ILE A 37 9.84 -3.70 -10.80
N ALA A 38 11.05 -3.42 -10.33
CA ALA A 38 12.08 -2.71 -11.08
C ALA A 38 12.53 -3.46 -12.35
N SER A 39 12.46 -4.79 -12.36
CA SER A 39 12.77 -5.60 -13.56
C SER A 39 11.61 -5.70 -14.56
N CYS A 40 10.42 -5.20 -14.23
CA CYS A 40 9.24 -5.23 -15.09
C CYS A 40 8.71 -3.82 -15.38
N PRO A 41 8.90 -3.28 -16.60
CA PRO A 41 8.42 -1.95 -16.97
C PRO A 41 6.91 -1.74 -16.74
N HIS A 42 6.10 -2.78 -16.98
CA HIS A 42 4.66 -2.72 -16.80
C HIS A 42 4.26 -2.60 -15.33
N CYS A 43 4.89 -3.37 -14.44
CA CYS A 43 4.65 -3.26 -13.00
C CYS A 43 5.18 -1.94 -12.43
N PHE A 44 6.30 -1.45 -12.96
CA PHE A 44 6.86 -0.15 -12.58
C PHE A 44 5.92 1.01 -12.92
N GLU A 45 5.36 1.03 -14.13
CA GLU A 45 4.36 2.02 -14.53
C GLU A 45 3.11 1.96 -13.64
N LYS A 46 2.61 0.75 -13.35
CA LYS A 46 1.46 0.57 -12.44
C LYS A 46 1.73 1.05 -11.03
N LEU A 47 2.93 0.79 -10.49
CA LEU A 47 3.34 1.29 -9.17
C LEU A 47 3.27 2.83 -9.14
N GLY A 48 3.82 3.50 -10.16
CA GLY A 48 3.80 4.96 -10.22
C GLY A 48 2.39 5.54 -10.22
N VAL A 49 1.47 4.94 -10.99
CA VAL A 49 0.05 5.35 -11.01
C VAL A 49 -0.60 5.16 -9.64
N GLU A 50 -0.38 4.01 -9.00
CA GLU A 50 -0.95 3.71 -7.68
C GLU A 50 -0.41 4.66 -6.59
N GLU A 51 0.89 4.99 -6.62
CA GLU A 51 1.51 5.95 -5.72
C GLU A 51 0.91 7.36 -5.87
N GLU A 52 0.65 7.79 -7.11
CA GLU A 52 0.04 9.08 -7.41
C GLU A 52 -1.42 9.14 -6.91
N ILE A 53 -2.22 8.11 -7.18
CA ILE A 53 -3.59 7.98 -6.66
C ILE A 53 -3.59 8.00 -5.13
N ARG A 54 -2.71 7.23 -4.48
CA ARG A 54 -2.62 7.20 -3.03
C ARG A 54 -2.17 8.55 -2.45
N ALA A 55 -1.31 9.29 -3.15
CA ALA A 55 -0.94 10.64 -2.77
C ALA A 55 -2.13 11.62 -2.87
N ILE A 56 -2.96 11.49 -3.92
CA ILE A 56 -4.22 12.23 -4.06
C ILE A 56 -5.16 11.94 -2.89
N LEU A 57 -5.38 10.67 -2.56
CA LEU A 57 -6.25 10.29 -1.45
C LEU A 57 -5.75 10.81 -0.11
N ARG A 58 -4.44 10.73 0.16
CA ARG A 58 -3.85 11.24 1.39
C ARG A 58 -4.03 12.76 1.55
N ARG A 59 -3.96 13.55 0.48
CA ARG A 59 -4.19 15.00 0.59
C ARG A 59 -5.66 15.37 0.77
N SER A 60 -6.57 14.59 0.17
CA SER A 60 -8.00 14.94 0.09
C SER A 60 -8.84 14.34 1.22
N CYS A 61 -8.38 13.23 1.81
CA CYS A 61 -9.14 12.46 2.80
C CYS A 61 -8.46 12.39 4.18
N ALA A 62 -7.47 13.25 4.45
CA ALA A 62 -6.82 13.35 5.76
C ALA A 62 -7.62 14.23 6.73
N GLU A 63 -8.78 13.73 7.17
CA GLU A 63 -9.52 14.35 8.26
C GLU A 63 -9.01 13.84 9.61
N SER A 64 -8.70 14.77 10.52
CA SER A 64 -8.36 14.37 11.88
C SER A 64 -9.62 13.94 12.62
N ALA A 65 -9.63 12.69 13.10
CA ALA A 65 -10.68 12.20 13.98
C ALA A 65 -10.91 13.18 15.17
N PRO A 66 -12.16 13.55 15.48
CA PRO A 66 -12.46 14.48 16.57
C PRO A 66 -11.83 14.05 17.90
N VAL A 67 -11.31 15.01 18.66
CA VAL A 67 -10.62 14.77 19.94
C VAL A 67 -11.49 13.97 20.92
N THR A 68 -12.79 14.25 20.94
CA THR A 68 -13.77 13.56 21.78
C THR A 68 -13.85 12.06 21.46
N LEU A 69 -13.83 11.70 20.17
CA LEU A 69 -13.84 10.31 19.72
C LEU A 69 -12.54 9.60 20.10
N ARG A 70 -11.38 10.22 19.83
CA ARG A 70 -10.07 9.68 20.21
C ARG A 70 -9.97 9.40 21.70
N ARG A 71 -10.47 10.33 22.53
CA ARG A 71 -10.48 10.19 23.99
C ARG A 71 -11.32 9.00 24.45
N ARG A 72 -12.53 8.86 23.91
CA ARG A 72 -13.44 7.74 24.23
C ARG A 72 -12.80 6.40 23.91
N ILE A 73 -12.30 6.23 22.69
CA ILE A 73 -11.62 5.00 22.24
C ILE A 73 -10.43 4.67 23.14
N SER A 74 -9.60 5.68 23.45
CA SER A 74 -8.42 5.50 24.30
C SER A 74 -8.77 5.04 25.73
N VAL A 75 -9.89 5.52 26.29
CA VAL A 75 -10.37 5.07 27.60
C VAL A 75 -10.87 3.64 27.52
N SER A 76 -11.71 3.30 26.52
CA SER A 76 -12.22 1.94 26.34
C SER A 76 -11.10 0.91 26.20
N ILE A 77 -10.08 1.18 25.38
CA ILE A 77 -8.94 0.28 25.21
C ILE A 77 -8.19 0.05 26.53
N ARG A 78 -8.04 1.08 27.36
CA ARG A 78 -7.38 0.93 28.68
C ARG A 78 -8.18 0.06 29.63
N LEU A 79 -9.52 0.13 29.58
CA LEU A 79 -10.40 -0.66 30.43
C LEU A 79 -10.47 -2.13 29.98
N GLU A 80 -10.42 -2.41 28.69
CA GLU A 80 -10.48 -3.79 28.16
C GLU A 80 -9.17 -4.57 28.32
N ARG A 81 -8.04 -3.86 28.43
CA ARG A 81 -6.69 -4.45 28.55
C ARG A 81 -6.14 -4.45 29.98
N GLY A 82 -6.87 -3.88 30.94
CA GLY A 82 -6.53 -3.90 32.36
C GLY A 82 -7.32 -4.97 33.09
#